data_AF-A0AAX3U6X2-F1
#
_entry.id   AF-A0AAX3U6X2-F1
#
_cell.length_a   1.000
_cell.length_b   1.000
_cell.length_c   1.000
_cell.angle_alpha   90.00
_cell.angle_beta   90.00
_cell.angle_gamma   90.00
#
_symmetry.space_group_name_H-M   'P 1'
#
loop_
_entity.id
_entity.type
_entity.pdbx_description
1 polymer ?
#
loop_
_entity_poly.entity_id
_entity_poly.type
_entity_poly.pdbx_seq_one_letter_code
_entity_poly.pdbx_strand_id
1 'polypeptide(L)'
;MNFNVIKKNRKYFAATIDNNKSCKILIDECSKDLALGEHFLAVKDISVRSKYGTDLIYKLAANVEEQTKLGICSLKSEYNTLLIEKCRKLGGTWDKSQGAWIFSSIVEKEVEELDEIFNSAHVTVEIEAIEEIQEQGKAIEFLGYSVCKAFNRDSGARIETGIALLSGYATSGGSKNRWTTVLSEGAILRLKIPVDLLNNYEDKRFEVKTI
;
A
#
# COMPACT_ATOMS: atom_id res chain seq x y z
N MET A 1 12.06 -4.42 12.36
CA MET A 1 11.78 -3.37 13.38
C MET A 1 12.97 -2.42 13.37
N ASN A 2 12.74 -1.11 13.52
CA ASN A 2 13.82 -0.13 13.50
C ASN A 2 14.56 -0.08 14.84
N PHE A 3 15.89 -0.12 14.78
CA PHE A 3 16.78 -0.02 15.92
C PHE A 3 17.88 0.98 15.62
N ASN A 4 18.16 1.87 16.56
CA ASN A 4 19.38 2.66 16.56
C ASN A 4 20.38 2.04 17.55
N VAL A 5 21.43 1.41 17.03
CA VAL A 5 22.47 0.73 17.80
C VAL A 5 23.51 1.74 18.25
N ILE A 6 23.53 2.03 19.56
CA ILE A 6 24.34 3.10 20.14
C ILE A 6 25.76 2.62 20.44
N LYS A 7 25.88 1.45 21.08
CA LYS A 7 27.18 0.89 21.48
C LYS A 7 27.16 -0.62 21.62
N LYS A 8 28.30 -1.23 21.35
CA LYS A 8 28.59 -2.64 21.59
C LYS A 8 29.14 -2.83 23.01
N ASN A 9 28.51 -3.69 23.82
CA ASN A 9 29.08 -4.11 25.12
C ASN A 9 29.55 -5.57 25.04
N ARG A 10 29.89 -6.18 26.19
CA ARG A 10 30.39 -7.57 26.24
C ARG A 10 29.35 -8.63 25.87
N LYS A 11 28.08 -8.44 26.23
CA LYS A 11 26.99 -9.42 26.05
C LYS A 11 25.83 -8.91 25.20
N TYR A 12 25.67 -7.60 25.11
CA TYR A 12 24.56 -6.96 24.40
C TYR A 12 25.04 -5.70 23.66
N PHE A 13 24.43 -5.40 22.53
CA PHE A 13 24.37 -4.04 22.02
C PHE A 13 23.32 -3.25 22.80
N ALA A 14 23.66 -2.01 23.16
CA ALA A 14 22.66 -1.05 23.64
C ALA A 14 22.06 -0.36 22.43
N ALA A 15 20.73 -0.36 22.32
CA ALA A 15 20.01 0.21 21.20
C ALA A 15 18.75 0.95 21.67
N THR A 16 18.16 1.74 20.78
CA THR A 16 16.84 2.34 20.99
C THR A 16 15.89 1.97 19.87
N ILE A 17 14.61 1.78 20.21
CA ILE A 17 13.50 1.62 19.26
C ILE A 17 12.72 2.94 19.10
N ASP A 18 11.72 2.94 18.21
CA ASP A 18 10.79 4.05 18.01
C ASP A 18 10.30 4.64 19.34
N ASN A 19 10.29 5.97 19.45
CA ASN A 19 10.09 6.77 20.68
C ASN A 19 11.26 6.75 21.68
N ASN A 20 12.50 6.53 21.23
CA ASN A 20 13.72 6.58 22.06
C ASN A 20 13.72 5.64 23.28
N LYS A 21 12.93 4.56 23.25
CA LYS A 21 12.92 3.58 24.33
C LYS A 21 14.19 2.73 24.27
N SER A 22 14.89 2.63 25.40
CA SER A 22 16.10 1.83 25.53
C SER A 22 15.80 0.34 25.46
N CYS A 23 16.58 -0.39 24.66
CA CYS A 23 16.53 -1.84 24.53
C CYS A 23 17.94 -2.43 24.39
N LYS A 24 18.01 -3.76 24.44
CA LYS A 24 19.25 -4.53 24.31
C LYS A 24 19.12 -5.52 23.16
N ILE A 25 20.16 -5.66 22.35
CA ILE A 25 20.25 -6.72 21.34
C ILE A 25 21.32 -7.71 21.80
N LEU A 26 20.98 -8.99 21.91
CA LEU A 26 21.91 -10.06 22.31
C LEU A 26 23.06 -10.19 21.31
N ILE A 27 24.30 -10.25 21.81
CA ILE A 27 25.49 -10.56 21.01
C ILE A 27 25.63 -12.08 20.91
N ASP A 28 25.42 -12.61 19.71
CA ASP A 28 25.59 -14.02 19.36
C ASP A 28 26.25 -14.15 17.97
N GLU A 29 26.30 -15.36 17.42
CA GLU A 29 26.91 -15.61 16.10
C GLU A 29 26.24 -14.82 14.96
N CYS A 30 24.96 -14.47 15.12
CA CYS A 30 24.18 -13.71 14.14
C CYS A 30 24.36 -12.19 14.27
N SER A 31 24.69 -11.68 15.46
CA SER A 31 24.78 -10.24 15.72
C SER A 31 26.19 -9.73 16.01
N LYS A 32 27.19 -10.61 16.13
CA LYS A 32 28.58 -10.23 16.47
C LYS A 32 29.15 -9.11 15.59
N ASP A 33 28.74 -9.05 14.32
CA ASP A 33 29.22 -8.10 13.31
C ASP A 33 28.24 -6.95 13.06
N LEU A 34 27.23 -6.76 13.92
CA LEU A 34 26.29 -5.64 13.82
C LEU A 34 27.01 -4.30 14.00
N ALA A 35 26.85 -3.43 13.00
CA ALA A 35 27.38 -2.08 13.00
C ALA A 35 26.61 -1.17 13.98
N LEU A 36 27.19 -0.01 14.27
CA LEU A 36 26.53 1.04 15.03
C LEU A 36 25.71 1.92 14.08
N GLY A 37 24.60 2.49 14.58
CA GLY A 37 23.70 3.34 13.81
C GLY A 37 22.32 2.72 13.61
N GLU A 38 21.58 3.27 12.66
CA GLU A 38 20.20 2.87 12.38
C GLU A 38 20.15 1.61 11.50
N HIS A 39 19.38 0.62 11.94
CA HIS A 39 19.21 -0.65 11.28
C HIS A 39 17.76 -1.13 11.36
N PHE A 40 17.25 -1.61 10.23
CA PHE A 40 16.00 -2.35 10.20
C PHE A 40 16.29 -3.85 10.36
N LEU A 41 15.99 -4.39 11.54
CA LEU A 41 16.41 -5.75 11.92
C LEU A 41 15.20 -6.66 12.14
N ALA A 42 15.34 -7.91 11.70
CA ALA A 42 14.44 -9.00 12.03
C ALA A 42 14.88 -9.63 13.34
N VAL A 43 14.07 -9.49 14.39
CA VAL A 43 14.43 -9.91 15.76
C VAL A 43 13.36 -10.80 16.39
N LYS A 44 13.80 -11.68 17.29
CA LYS A 44 12.95 -12.42 18.24
C LYS A 44 12.96 -11.69 19.57
N ASP A 45 11.77 -11.49 20.14
CA ASP A 45 11.60 -10.91 21.48
C ASP A 45 11.95 -11.96 22.55
N ILE A 46 12.96 -11.63 23.38
CA ILE A 46 13.41 -12.43 24.53
C ILE A 46 13.41 -11.57 25.80
N SER A 47 12.54 -10.56 25.84
CA SER A 47 12.43 -9.61 26.94
C SER A 47 12.06 -10.29 28.25
N VAL A 48 12.66 -9.83 29.34
CA VAL A 48 12.43 -10.38 30.68
C VAL A 48 11.51 -9.44 31.46
N ARG A 49 10.37 -9.96 31.93
CA ARG A 49 9.43 -9.22 32.78
C ARG A 49 9.70 -9.52 34.25
N SER A 50 9.87 -8.47 35.05
CA SER A 50 10.09 -8.57 36.49
C SER A 50 9.17 -7.63 37.27
N LYS A 51 9.16 -7.76 38.60
CA LYS A 51 8.45 -6.84 39.50
C LYS A 51 8.91 -5.39 39.38
N TYR A 52 10.13 -5.15 38.89
CA TYR A 52 10.77 -3.83 38.81
C TYR A 52 10.68 -3.21 37.40
N GLY A 53 10.06 -3.90 36.44
CA GLY A 53 9.95 -3.43 35.06
C GLY A 53 10.19 -4.53 34.04
N THR A 54 10.09 -4.14 32.76
CA THR A 54 10.36 -5.01 31.61
C THR A 54 11.70 -4.63 31.00
N ASP A 55 12.64 -5.58 31.00
CA ASP A 55 13.91 -5.44 30.29
C ASP A 55 13.69 -5.88 28.84
N LEU A 56 13.70 -4.90 27.92
CA LEU A 56 13.54 -5.15 26.49
C LEU A 56 14.83 -5.76 25.92
N ILE A 57 14.76 -7.04 25.53
CA ILE A 57 15.89 -7.78 24.99
C ILE A 57 15.46 -8.48 23.70
N TYR A 58 16.25 -8.28 22.65
CA TYR A 58 15.99 -8.81 21.31
C TYR A 58 17.16 -9.68 20.84
N LYS A 59 16.87 -10.73 20.08
CA LYS A 59 17.87 -11.60 19.45
C LYS A 59 17.72 -11.53 17.94
N LEU A 60 18.80 -11.39 17.17
CA LEU A 60 18.70 -11.42 15.71
C LEU A 60 18.25 -12.81 15.21
N ALA A 61 17.39 -12.80 14.19
CA ALA A 61 16.87 -14.04 13.60
C ALA A 61 17.87 -14.72 12.65
N ALA A 62 18.71 -13.94 11.95
CA ALA A 62 19.76 -14.39 11.02
C ALA A 62 20.98 -13.44 11.11
N ASN A 63 22.09 -13.70 10.39
CA ASN A 63 23.24 -12.80 10.45
C ASN A 63 23.01 -11.47 9.69
N VAL A 64 23.85 -10.44 9.87
CA VAL A 64 23.60 -9.09 9.29
C VAL A 64 23.74 -9.06 7.76
N GLU A 65 24.71 -9.74 7.17
CA GLU A 65 24.87 -9.83 5.72
C GLU A 65 23.72 -10.61 5.07
N GLU A 66 23.27 -11.68 5.72
CA GLU A 66 22.04 -12.38 5.39
C GLU A 66 20.86 -11.42 5.57
N GLN A 67 20.63 -10.74 6.69
CA GLN A 67 19.53 -9.76 6.86
C GLN A 67 19.53 -8.61 5.86
N THR A 68 20.72 -8.16 5.41
CA THR A 68 20.87 -7.06 4.43
C THR A 68 20.60 -7.56 3.00
N LYS A 69 20.70 -8.87 2.75
CA LYS A 69 20.32 -9.57 1.52
C LYS A 69 18.95 -10.29 1.62
N LEU A 70 18.43 -10.52 2.82
CA LEU A 70 17.28 -11.34 3.17
C LEU A 70 16.06 -10.45 3.35
N GLY A 71 15.54 -10.04 2.21
CA GLY A 71 14.18 -10.47 2.00
C GLY A 71 13.14 -9.43 2.32
N ILE A 72 13.37 -8.23 1.82
CA ILE A 72 12.30 -7.27 1.57
C ILE A 72 12.30 -6.89 0.09
N CYS A 73 11.14 -6.94 -0.54
CA CYS A 73 10.92 -6.41 -1.89
C CYS A 73 10.00 -5.20 -1.79
N SER A 74 10.02 -4.34 -2.81
CA SER A 74 9.20 -3.13 -2.83
C SER A 74 8.44 -2.98 -4.14
N LEU A 75 7.28 -2.35 -4.05
CA LEU A 75 6.41 -2.05 -5.19
C LEU A 75 6.03 -0.59 -5.18
N LYS A 76 6.27 0.08 -6.31
CA LYS A 76 5.88 1.48 -6.51
C LYS A 76 4.90 1.55 -7.67
N SER A 77 3.73 2.13 -7.42
CA SER A 77 2.67 2.29 -8.40
C SER A 77 1.87 3.54 -8.10
N GLU A 78 1.12 4.02 -9.09
CA GLU A 78 0.07 5.02 -8.87
C GLU A 78 -0.98 4.51 -7.87
N TYR A 79 -1.74 5.46 -7.30
CA TYR A 79 -2.79 5.13 -6.34
C TYR A 79 -3.89 4.34 -7.03
N ASN A 80 -4.08 3.09 -6.59
CA ASN A 80 -5.13 2.21 -7.07
C ASN A 80 -5.68 1.39 -5.89
N THR A 81 -6.99 1.41 -5.67
CA THR A 81 -7.61 0.76 -4.50
C THR A 81 -7.51 -0.77 -4.55
N LEU A 82 -7.61 -1.39 -5.74
CA LEU A 82 -7.42 -2.84 -5.92
C LEU A 82 -5.99 -3.24 -5.56
N LEU A 83 -5.00 -2.44 -5.99
CA LEU A 83 -3.60 -2.70 -5.64
C LEU A 83 -3.41 -2.63 -4.13
N ILE A 84 -3.92 -1.58 -3.48
CA ILE A 84 -3.80 -1.40 -2.02
C ILE A 84 -4.37 -2.60 -1.27
N GLU A 85 -5.52 -3.12 -1.68
CA GLU A 85 -6.11 -4.31 -1.08
C GLU A 85 -5.23 -5.56 -1.27
N LYS A 86 -4.65 -5.74 -2.45
CA LYS A 86 -3.72 -6.84 -2.75
C LYS A 86 -2.43 -6.73 -1.95
N CYS A 87 -1.83 -5.55 -1.90
CA CYS A 87 -0.64 -5.29 -1.09
C CYS A 87 -0.88 -5.60 0.38
N ARG A 88 -2.04 -5.20 0.93
CA ARG A 88 -2.42 -5.51 2.32
C ARG A 88 -2.61 -7.01 2.56
N LYS A 89 -3.21 -7.74 1.61
CA LYS A 89 -3.39 -9.19 1.69
C LYS A 89 -2.05 -9.94 1.72
N LEU A 90 -1.04 -9.44 1.02
CA LEU A 90 0.33 -9.96 1.04
C LEU A 90 1.15 -9.51 2.26
N GLY A 91 0.54 -8.80 3.22
CA GLY A 91 1.24 -8.31 4.41
C GLY A 91 2.14 -7.10 4.15
N GLY A 92 1.98 -6.44 3.01
CA GLY A 92 2.73 -5.23 2.66
C GLY A 92 2.41 -4.05 3.58
N THR A 93 3.41 -3.20 3.80
CA THR A 93 3.28 -1.95 4.55
C THR A 93 3.68 -0.76 3.69
N TRP A 94 2.89 0.31 3.71
CA TRP A 94 3.21 1.51 2.95
C TRP A 94 4.31 2.34 3.65
N ASP A 95 5.42 2.54 2.96
CA ASP A 95 6.47 3.47 3.37
C ASP A 95 6.23 4.85 2.75
N LYS A 96 5.81 5.80 3.59
CA LYS A 96 5.53 7.18 3.18
C LYS A 96 6.78 7.94 2.70
N SER A 97 7.97 7.58 3.19
CA SER A 97 9.21 8.26 2.83
C SER A 97 9.66 7.88 1.42
N GLN A 98 9.49 6.61 1.05
CA GLN A 98 9.83 6.10 -0.27
C GLN A 98 8.68 6.23 -1.28
N GLY A 99 7.45 6.39 -0.79
CA GLY A 99 6.25 6.33 -1.63
C GLY A 99 6.11 4.97 -2.29
N ALA A 100 6.36 3.91 -1.53
CA ALA A 100 6.36 2.52 -2.01
C ALA A 100 5.78 1.57 -0.96
N TRP A 101 5.23 0.45 -1.43
CA TRP A 101 4.88 -0.67 -0.58
C TRP A 101 6.12 -1.51 -0.30
N ILE A 102 6.30 -1.92 0.95
CA ILE A 102 7.39 -2.77 1.40
C ILE A 102 6.82 -4.11 1.85
N PHE A 103 7.43 -5.21 1.39
CA PHE A 103 7.01 -6.58 1.67
C PHE A 103 8.18 -7.40 2.19
N SER A 104 7.90 -8.61 2.67
CA SER A 104 8.93 -9.64 2.82
C SER A 104 9.15 -10.34 1.48
N SER A 105 10.38 -10.75 1.14
CA SER A 105 10.67 -11.47 -0.10
C SER A 105 10.04 -12.86 -0.19
N ILE A 106 9.43 -13.35 0.89
CA ILE A 106 8.62 -14.58 0.84
C ILE A 106 7.52 -14.44 -0.21
N VAL A 107 7.00 -13.22 -0.43
CA VAL A 107 5.99 -12.91 -1.43
C VAL A 107 6.57 -12.16 -2.64
N GLU A 108 7.87 -12.27 -2.89
CA GLU A 108 8.55 -11.55 -3.98
C GLU A 108 7.93 -11.83 -5.33
N LYS A 109 7.66 -13.10 -5.63
CA LYS A 109 7.03 -13.52 -6.88
C LYS A 109 5.65 -12.88 -7.07
N GLU A 110 4.82 -12.90 -6.02
CA GLU A 110 3.49 -12.28 -6.08
C GLU A 110 3.59 -10.76 -6.21
N VAL A 111 4.62 -10.13 -5.63
CA VAL A 111 4.86 -8.69 -5.77
C VAL A 111 5.31 -8.34 -7.20
N GLU A 112 6.17 -9.15 -7.82
CA GLU A 112 6.57 -9.00 -9.23
C GLU A 112 5.35 -9.13 -10.15
N GLU A 113 4.47 -10.11 -9.94
CA GLU A 113 3.23 -10.26 -10.71
C GLU A 113 2.31 -9.02 -10.56
N LEU A 114 2.25 -8.42 -9.37
CA LEU A 114 1.52 -7.16 -9.19
C LEU A 114 2.19 -5.98 -9.90
N ASP A 115 3.51 -5.91 -9.90
CA ASP A 115 4.27 -4.89 -10.62
C ASP A 115 3.98 -4.96 -12.11
N GLU A 116 4.07 -6.16 -12.69
CA GLU A 116 3.79 -6.40 -14.11
C GLU A 116 2.37 -5.95 -14.48
N ILE A 117 1.35 -6.30 -13.69
CA ILE A 117 -0.04 -5.94 -14.00
C ILE A 117 -0.28 -4.44 -13.86
N PHE A 118 0.07 -3.85 -12.71
CA PHE A 118 -0.33 -2.49 -12.36
C PHE A 118 0.58 -1.40 -12.95
N ASN A 119 1.82 -1.74 -13.34
CA ASN A 119 2.74 -0.83 -13.99
C ASN A 119 2.98 -1.16 -15.49
N SER A 120 2.13 -2.01 -16.09
CA SER A 120 2.16 -2.28 -17.53
C SER A 120 1.95 -1.01 -18.38
N ALA A 121 2.22 -1.15 -19.68
CA ALA A 121 2.02 -0.06 -20.64
C ALA A 121 0.57 0.46 -20.56
N HIS A 122 0.41 1.78 -20.62
CA HIS A 122 -0.91 2.40 -20.54
C HIS A 122 -1.56 2.46 -21.93
N VAL A 123 -2.84 2.11 -21.98
CA VAL A 123 -3.69 2.29 -23.15
C VAL A 123 -4.83 3.26 -22.83
N THR A 124 -5.34 3.94 -23.86
CA THR A 124 -6.50 4.81 -23.72
C THR A 124 -7.76 3.98 -23.97
N VAL A 125 -8.71 4.07 -23.04
CA VAL A 125 -10.01 3.40 -23.17
C VAL A 125 -11.14 4.38 -22.97
N GLU A 126 -12.27 4.07 -23.59
CA GLU A 126 -13.59 4.58 -23.24
C GLU A 126 -14.33 3.52 -22.42
N ILE A 127 -14.89 3.96 -21.30
CA ILE A 127 -15.78 3.15 -20.48
C ILE A 127 -17.18 3.75 -20.50
N GLU A 128 -18.20 2.92 -20.67
CA GLU A 128 -19.61 3.31 -20.68
C GLU A 128 -20.33 2.67 -19.49
N ALA A 129 -20.99 3.49 -18.67
CA ALA A 129 -21.79 2.99 -17.55
C ALA A 129 -23.04 2.27 -18.07
N ILE A 130 -23.17 0.96 -17.81
CA ILE A 130 -24.28 0.14 -18.31
C ILE A 130 -25.60 0.53 -17.64
N GLU A 131 -25.55 0.85 -16.36
CA GLU A 131 -26.66 1.34 -15.54
C GLU A 131 -26.20 2.54 -14.73
N GLU A 132 -27.13 3.24 -14.06
CA GLU A 132 -26.76 4.29 -13.11
C GLU A 132 -25.94 3.70 -11.95
N ILE A 133 -24.73 4.23 -11.74
CA ILE A 133 -23.83 3.77 -10.67
C ILE A 133 -23.93 4.73 -9.49
N GLN A 134 -24.15 4.17 -8.30
CA GLN A 134 -24.23 4.93 -7.06
C GLN A 134 -23.28 4.37 -5.99
N GLU A 135 -22.42 5.23 -5.43
CA GLU A 135 -21.49 4.86 -4.36
C GLU A 135 -21.66 5.76 -3.14
N GLN A 136 -22.08 5.18 -2.01
CA GLN A 136 -22.36 5.94 -0.80
C GLN A 136 -21.06 6.32 -0.07
N GLY A 137 -20.82 7.62 0.09
CA GLY A 137 -19.67 8.16 0.81
C GLY A 137 -18.31 7.85 0.19
N LYS A 138 -18.28 7.38 -1.06
CA LYS A 138 -17.09 6.92 -1.78
C LYS A 138 -17.05 7.47 -3.21
N ALA A 139 -15.88 7.35 -3.84
CA ALA A 139 -15.74 7.58 -5.26
C ALA A 139 -16.37 6.43 -6.05
N ILE A 140 -16.79 6.71 -7.29
CA ILE A 140 -17.02 5.66 -8.28
C ILE A 140 -15.66 5.35 -8.90
N GLU A 141 -15.29 4.07 -8.85
CA GLU A 141 -13.99 3.58 -9.30
C GLU A 141 -14.16 2.61 -10.46
N PHE A 142 -13.22 2.62 -11.40
CA PHE A 142 -13.09 1.63 -12.46
C PHE A 142 -11.73 0.94 -12.31
N LEU A 143 -11.73 -0.38 -12.09
CA LEU A 143 -10.54 -1.20 -11.82
C LEU A 143 -9.60 -0.58 -10.76
N GLY A 144 -10.19 0.06 -9.74
CA GLY A 144 -9.49 0.68 -8.62
C GLY A 144 -8.97 2.10 -8.84
N TYR A 145 -9.17 2.67 -10.04
CA TYR A 145 -8.94 4.10 -10.31
C TYR A 145 -10.21 4.90 -10.04
N SER A 146 -10.09 5.98 -9.26
CA SER A 146 -11.18 6.95 -9.03
C SER A 146 -11.56 7.61 -10.36
N VAL A 147 -12.83 7.48 -10.76
CA VAL A 147 -13.36 8.07 -11.99
C VAL A 147 -14.06 9.38 -11.69
N CYS A 148 -14.92 9.37 -10.67
CA CYS A 148 -15.55 10.57 -10.17
C CYS A 148 -15.87 10.45 -8.68
N LYS A 149 -15.96 11.61 -8.01
CA LYS A 149 -16.19 11.66 -6.57
C LYS A 149 -16.97 12.90 -6.16
N ALA A 150 -17.97 12.70 -5.31
CA ALA A 150 -18.58 13.76 -4.52
C ALA A 150 -17.85 13.92 -3.16
N PHE A 151 -17.92 15.09 -2.56
CA PHE A 151 -17.36 15.36 -1.22
C PHE A 151 -18.44 15.53 -0.16
N ASN A 152 -19.64 15.91 -0.60
CA ASN A 152 -20.85 15.98 0.20
C ASN A 152 -22.08 15.94 -0.73
N ARG A 153 -23.28 15.99 -0.15
CA ARG A 153 -24.55 15.94 -0.91
C ARG A 153 -24.68 17.06 -1.95
N ASP A 154 -24.14 18.25 -1.66
CA ASP A 154 -24.37 19.46 -2.45
C ASP A 154 -23.16 19.84 -3.31
N SER A 155 -22.08 19.04 -3.31
CA SER A 155 -20.86 19.39 -4.03
C SER A 155 -20.93 19.15 -5.53
N GLY A 156 -21.92 18.40 -6.00
CA GLY A 156 -21.82 17.64 -7.24
C GLY A 156 -20.76 16.55 -7.13
N ALA A 157 -20.68 15.70 -8.15
CA ALA A 157 -19.52 14.82 -8.32
C ALA A 157 -18.55 15.48 -9.31
N ARG A 158 -17.26 15.41 -8.97
CA ARG A 158 -16.19 15.89 -9.85
C ARG A 158 -15.55 14.71 -10.54
N ILE A 159 -15.26 14.86 -11.83
CA ILE A 159 -14.44 13.93 -12.59
C ILE A 159 -13.00 14.04 -12.09
N GLU A 160 -12.32 12.90 -11.94
CA GLU A 160 -10.93 12.85 -11.49
C GLU A 160 -9.98 13.46 -12.53
N THR A 161 -8.83 13.95 -12.07
CA THR A 161 -7.85 14.56 -12.97
C THR A 161 -7.31 13.53 -13.97
N GLY A 162 -7.24 13.90 -15.25
CA GLY A 162 -6.76 13.02 -16.31
C GLY A 162 -7.84 12.16 -16.98
N ILE A 163 -9.10 12.33 -16.57
CA ILE A 163 -10.27 11.65 -17.16
C ILE A 163 -11.16 12.67 -17.87
N ALA A 164 -11.66 12.31 -19.04
CA ALA A 164 -12.61 13.13 -19.80
C ALA A 164 -14.00 12.49 -19.80
N LEU A 165 -15.01 13.21 -19.33
CA LEU A 165 -16.42 12.83 -19.51
C LEU A 165 -16.88 13.29 -20.89
N LEU A 166 -17.19 12.34 -21.78
CA LEU A 166 -17.59 12.60 -23.16
C LEU A 166 -19.12 12.70 -23.31
N SER A 167 -19.86 11.95 -22.50
CA SER A 167 -21.34 11.91 -22.49
C SER A 167 -21.86 11.60 -21.09
N GLY A 168 -23.10 11.99 -20.79
CA GLY A 168 -23.75 11.80 -19.50
C GLY A 168 -23.38 12.84 -18.45
N TYR A 169 -23.60 12.53 -17.18
CA TYR A 169 -23.26 13.41 -16.06
C TYR A 169 -22.82 12.64 -14.82
N ALA A 170 -22.02 13.30 -13.99
CA ALA A 170 -21.72 12.86 -12.63
C ALA A 170 -22.31 13.89 -11.64
N THR A 171 -23.03 13.42 -10.62
CA THR A 171 -23.65 14.29 -9.62
C THR A 171 -23.56 13.70 -8.21
N SER A 172 -23.99 14.46 -7.22
CA SER A 172 -24.09 14.02 -5.84
C SER A 172 -25.56 13.84 -5.42
N GLY A 173 -25.81 12.87 -4.55
CA GLY A 173 -27.14 12.57 -4.04
C GLY A 173 -27.16 12.25 -2.55
N GLY A 174 -28.27 11.66 -2.09
CA GLY A 174 -28.43 11.21 -0.71
C GLY A 174 -28.70 12.34 0.30
N SER A 175 -28.25 12.15 1.53
CA SER A 175 -28.44 13.10 2.64
C SER A 175 -27.11 13.70 3.09
N LYS A 176 -27.13 14.77 3.90
CA LYS A 176 -25.91 15.40 4.44
C LYS A 176 -24.97 14.39 5.13
N ASN A 177 -25.52 13.43 5.87
CA ASN A 177 -24.76 12.43 6.63
C ASN A 177 -24.50 11.14 5.85
N ARG A 178 -25.17 10.95 4.71
CA ARG A 178 -25.06 9.77 3.84
C ARG A 178 -25.17 10.26 2.39
N TRP A 179 -24.16 11.00 1.97
CA TRP A 179 -24.10 11.50 0.60
C TRP A 179 -23.63 10.38 -0.32
N THR A 180 -23.97 10.50 -1.60
CA THR A 180 -23.70 9.48 -2.63
C THR A 180 -23.07 10.13 -3.85
N THR A 181 -22.05 9.50 -4.43
CA THR A 181 -21.56 9.83 -5.78
C THR A 181 -22.41 9.08 -6.78
N VAL A 182 -22.93 9.77 -7.79
CA VAL A 182 -23.79 9.21 -8.83
C VAL A 182 -23.18 9.46 -10.19
N LEU A 183 -23.12 8.42 -11.02
CA LEU A 183 -22.78 8.49 -12.44
C LEU A 183 -23.97 8.00 -13.25
N SER A 184 -24.44 8.81 -14.20
CA SER A 184 -25.63 8.48 -14.99
C SER A 184 -25.40 7.24 -15.86
N GLU A 185 -26.47 6.47 -16.08
CA GLU A 185 -26.52 5.45 -17.12
C GLU A 185 -26.10 6.01 -18.49
N GLY A 186 -25.34 5.25 -19.27
CA GLY A 186 -24.82 5.65 -20.58
C GLY A 186 -23.74 6.74 -20.52
N ALA A 187 -23.21 7.07 -19.33
CA ALA A 187 -22.11 8.01 -19.22
C ALA A 187 -20.83 7.40 -19.82
N ILE A 188 -20.16 8.15 -20.70
CA ILE A 188 -18.95 7.71 -21.37
C ILE A 188 -17.76 8.50 -20.84
N LEU A 189 -16.76 7.80 -20.31
CA LEU A 189 -15.54 8.39 -19.77
C LEU A 189 -14.32 7.86 -20.52
N ARG A 190 -13.38 8.74 -20.83
CA ARG A 190 -12.10 8.39 -21.44
C ARG A 190 -10.96 8.57 -20.45
N LEU A 191 -10.16 7.52 -20.27
CA LEU A 191 -9.06 7.47 -19.31
C LEU A 191 -7.91 6.61 -19.84
N LYS A 192 -6.74 6.77 -19.23
CA LYS A 192 -5.57 5.90 -19.46
C LYS A 192 -5.49 4.88 -18.33
N ILE A 193 -5.22 3.63 -18.70
CA ILE A 193 -5.13 2.53 -17.74
C ILE A 193 -4.08 1.50 -18.18
N PRO A 194 -3.41 0.79 -17.26
CA PRO A 194 -2.49 -0.30 -17.63
C PRO A 194 -3.19 -1.41 -18.41
N VAL A 195 -2.59 -1.86 -19.51
CA VAL A 195 -3.16 -2.87 -20.42
C VAL A 195 -3.40 -4.20 -19.70
N ASP A 196 -2.46 -4.64 -18.88
CA ASP A 196 -2.58 -5.93 -18.20
C ASP A 196 -3.64 -5.90 -17.09
N LEU A 197 -3.96 -4.72 -16.56
CA LEU A 197 -5.08 -4.56 -15.64
C LEU A 197 -6.43 -4.81 -16.35
N LEU A 198 -6.59 -4.37 -17.60
CA LEU A 198 -7.78 -4.66 -18.40
C LEU A 198 -7.90 -6.15 -18.76
N ASN A 199 -6.77 -6.81 -19.01
CA ASN A 199 -6.76 -8.23 -19.39
C ASN A 199 -7.09 -9.15 -18.20
N ASN A 200 -6.74 -8.73 -16.98
CA ASN A 200 -6.86 -9.57 -15.77
C ASN A 200 -8.11 -9.28 -14.94
N TYR A 201 -8.75 -8.11 -15.09
CA TYR A 201 -9.90 -7.71 -14.28
C TYR A 201 -11.03 -7.16 -15.14
N GLU A 202 -12.25 -7.45 -14.71
CA GLU A 202 -13.48 -6.98 -15.35
C GLU A 202 -14.32 -6.24 -14.31
N ASP A 203 -14.85 -5.07 -14.69
CA ASP A 203 -15.87 -4.37 -13.91
C ASP A 203 -17.19 -4.43 -14.68
N LYS A 204 -18.13 -5.26 -14.19
CA LYS A 204 -19.41 -5.50 -14.84
C LYS A 204 -20.34 -4.29 -14.89
N ARG A 205 -19.98 -3.19 -14.21
CA ARG A 205 -20.76 -1.94 -14.26
C ARG A 205 -20.44 -1.13 -15.51
N PHE A 206 -19.35 -1.45 -16.21
CA PHE A 206 -18.88 -0.69 -17.36
C PHE A 206 -18.68 -1.59 -18.59
N GLU A 207 -19.11 -1.12 -19.75
CA GLU A 207 -18.66 -1.63 -21.04
C GLU A 207 -17.38 -0.90 -21.45
N VAL A 208 -16.38 -1.62 -21.99
CA VAL A 208 -15.04 -1.08 -22.25
C VAL A 208 -14.70 -1.15 -23.73
N LYS A 209 -14.19 -0.04 -24.27
CA LYS A 209 -13.72 0.08 -25.65
C LYS A 209 -12.31 0.67 -25.71
N THR A 210 -11.37 -0.08 -26.27
CA THR A 210 -10.00 0.39 -26.53
C THR A 210 -9.94 1.28 -27.78
N ILE A 211 -9.13 2.34 -27.74
CA ILE A 211 -8.97 3.33 -28.82
C ILE A 211 -7.55 3.32 -29.37
#